data_AF-A0A6B0XK26-F1
#
_entry.id   AF-A0A6B0XK26-F1
#
_cell.length_a   1.000
_cell.length_b   1.000
_cell.length_c   1.000
_cell.angle_alpha   90.00
_cell.angle_beta   90.00
_cell.angle_gamma   90.00
#
_symmetry.space_group_name_H-M   'P 1'
#
loop_
_entity.id
_entity.type
_entity.pdbx_description
1 polymer ?
#
loop_
_entity_poly.entity_id
_entity_poly.type
_entity_poly.pdbx_seq_one_letter_code
_entity_poly.pdbx_strand_id
1 'polypeptide(L)'
;MAYRPGSGLSKAFHHTWELCSPKPMAERVDMSGRKVIVTGGTPGSIGYQVARTLAAWGADVAVTCPRDSATARETLLRELRDAGQRPNGIEGHRLDLADPRSVADFAAWYRETSGGRLDVLINNAGILRDVLWRWRERRVSADGFEIHWRTNYLGTFHLTRLLLPMLLDSGRRSGDARVINVSSHQHDKGSNDRLFASPDRLDSWTAYGQSKLALIHHAFALQRRYGEDGNLRTAALHPGSAYSNMTFGWQDEPRWLRRTKRLFTPLAPLILLTPAQAAQTTIHCATDPHLEGGHYHERCAKAEPIPDARDEAASRRLWEETDRWFRSLGQQ
;
A
#
# COMPACT_ATOMS: atom_id res chain seq x y z
N MET A 1 22.80 9.16 24.14
CA MET A 1 24.13 9.38 23.51
C MET A 1 23.92 9.27 22.01
N ALA A 2 23.99 10.37 21.28
CA ALA A 2 23.62 10.45 19.87
C ALA A 2 24.75 9.91 18.97
N TYR A 3 24.43 8.96 18.10
CA TYR A 3 25.39 8.33 17.18
C TYR A 3 25.40 9.06 15.82
N ARG A 4 26.57 9.54 15.41
CA ARG A 4 26.83 10.09 14.06
C ARG A 4 27.45 8.98 13.19
N PRO A 5 26.96 8.71 11.96
CA PRO A 5 27.54 7.66 11.13
C PRO A 5 28.70 8.20 10.27
N GLY A 6 29.84 7.49 10.32
CA GLY A 6 30.98 7.65 9.44
C GLY A 6 31.34 6.33 8.74
N SER A 7 31.57 6.43 7.42
CA SER A 7 32.32 5.55 6.49
C SER A 7 32.16 4.02 6.54
N GLY A 8 31.58 3.47 5.45
CA GLY A 8 31.97 2.21 4.79
C GLY A 8 31.78 0.88 5.53
N LEU A 9 32.50 0.69 6.64
CA LEU A 9 32.57 -0.55 7.40
C LEU A 9 31.29 -0.82 8.22
N SER A 10 30.53 0.23 8.59
CA SER A 10 29.27 0.06 9.33
C SER A 10 28.16 -0.56 8.47
N LYS A 11 28.14 -0.34 7.15
CA LYS A 11 27.10 -0.88 6.27
C LYS A 11 27.12 -2.40 6.21
N ALA A 12 28.31 -3.02 6.15
CA ALA A 12 28.46 -4.47 6.11
C ALA A 12 28.05 -5.15 7.44
N PHE A 13 28.38 -4.53 8.58
CA PHE A 13 27.96 -4.98 9.91
C PHE A 13 26.46 -4.76 10.16
N HIS A 14 25.89 -3.62 9.72
CA HIS A 14 24.44 -3.41 9.76
C HIS A 14 23.70 -4.44 8.91
N HIS A 15 24.16 -4.68 7.68
CA HIS A 15 23.52 -5.62 6.76
C HIS A 15 23.57 -7.09 7.24
N THR A 16 24.60 -7.48 8.01
CA THR A 16 24.69 -8.82 8.63
C THR A 16 23.86 -8.95 9.90
N TRP A 17 23.79 -7.91 10.75
CA TRP A 17 22.89 -7.86 11.91
C TRP A 17 21.40 -7.89 11.52
N GLU A 18 21.04 -7.25 10.40
CA GLU A 18 19.68 -7.25 9.85
C GLU A 18 19.19 -8.61 9.37
N LEU A 19 20.11 -9.49 8.93
CA LEU A 19 19.78 -10.86 8.51
C LEU A 19 19.52 -11.78 9.71
N CYS A 20 20.10 -11.50 10.87
CA CYS A 20 20.06 -12.37 12.05
C CYS A 20 19.12 -11.89 13.18
N SER A 21 18.60 -10.66 13.10
CA SER A 21 17.66 -10.14 14.10
C SER A 21 16.25 -10.74 13.92
N PRO A 22 15.50 -11.02 15.02
CA PRO A 22 14.10 -11.41 14.90
C PRO A 22 13.33 -10.30 14.16
N LYS A 23 12.58 -10.70 13.14
CA LYS A 23 11.78 -9.77 12.33
C LYS A 23 10.62 -9.27 13.19
N PRO A 24 10.46 -7.95 13.38
CA PRO A 24 9.40 -7.43 14.23
C PRO A 24 8.03 -7.81 13.67
N MET A 25 7.14 -8.20 14.57
CA MET A 25 5.76 -8.59 14.29
C MET A 25 4.84 -7.55 14.92
N ALA A 26 3.72 -7.27 14.27
CA ALA A 26 2.69 -6.43 14.86
C ALA A 26 2.08 -7.13 16.08
N GLU A 27 1.89 -6.38 17.17
CA GLU A 27 1.19 -6.88 18.34
C GLU A 27 -0.29 -7.11 18.01
N ARG A 28 -0.86 -8.18 18.57
CA ARG A 28 -2.27 -8.51 18.34
C ARG A 28 -3.17 -7.48 19.01
N VAL A 29 -4.04 -6.87 18.22
CA VAL A 29 -5.09 -5.94 18.67
C VAL A 29 -6.44 -6.52 18.29
N ASP A 30 -7.44 -6.39 19.15
CA ASP A 30 -8.83 -6.75 18.82
C ASP A 30 -9.40 -5.74 17.81
N MET A 31 -9.79 -6.24 16.65
CA MET A 31 -10.36 -5.45 15.55
C MET A 31 -11.87 -5.71 15.40
N SER A 32 -12.50 -6.35 16.38
CA SER A 32 -13.95 -6.60 16.38
C SER A 32 -14.75 -5.32 16.19
N GLY A 33 -15.72 -5.36 15.27
CA GLY A 33 -16.56 -4.21 14.94
C GLY A 33 -15.91 -3.13 14.07
N ARG A 34 -14.65 -3.32 13.63
CA ARG A 34 -13.96 -2.43 12.69
C ARG A 34 -14.18 -2.90 11.26
N LYS A 35 -14.50 -1.97 10.36
CA LYS A 35 -14.62 -2.20 8.92
C LYS A 35 -13.36 -1.75 8.19
N VAL A 36 -12.75 -2.67 7.45
CA VAL A 36 -11.44 -2.51 6.81
C VAL A 36 -11.53 -2.79 5.33
N ILE A 37 -10.95 -1.92 4.51
CA ILE A 37 -10.67 -2.20 3.09
C ILE A 37 -9.19 -2.50 2.92
N VAL A 38 -8.87 -3.61 2.25
CA VAL A 38 -7.49 -3.95 1.86
C VAL A 38 -7.39 -4.11 0.36
N THR A 39 -6.67 -3.20 -0.28
CA THR A 39 -6.46 -3.25 -1.73
C THR A 39 -5.33 -4.20 -2.13
N GLY A 40 -5.49 -4.93 -3.24
CA GLY A 40 -4.44 -5.80 -3.78
C GLY A 40 -4.25 -7.11 -3.01
N GLY A 41 -5.35 -7.73 -2.58
CA GLY A 41 -5.36 -8.95 -1.77
C GLY A 41 -5.49 -10.24 -2.56
N THR A 42 -4.79 -10.37 -3.70
CA THR A 42 -4.70 -11.65 -4.42
C THR A 42 -3.98 -12.70 -3.56
N PRO A 43 -4.42 -13.97 -3.52
CA PRO A 43 -3.76 -15.01 -2.73
C PRO A 43 -2.23 -15.03 -2.91
N GLY A 44 -1.52 -15.08 -1.78
CA GLY A 44 -0.05 -15.00 -1.73
C GLY A 44 0.54 -13.59 -1.78
N SER A 45 -0.26 -12.53 -1.91
CA SER A 45 0.23 -11.14 -1.81
C SER A 45 0.39 -10.70 -0.35
N ILE A 46 1.10 -9.57 -0.15
CA ILE A 46 1.20 -8.89 1.16
C ILE A 46 -0.20 -8.47 1.63
N GLY A 47 -0.98 -7.83 0.75
CA GLY A 47 -2.35 -7.40 1.05
C GLY A 47 -3.26 -8.57 1.47
N TYR A 48 -3.08 -9.75 0.88
CA TYR A 48 -3.82 -10.94 1.30
C TYR A 48 -3.48 -11.36 2.73
N GLN A 49 -2.20 -11.32 3.12
CA GLN A 49 -1.80 -11.62 4.50
C GLN A 49 -2.25 -10.55 5.50
N VAL A 50 -2.26 -9.28 5.10
CA VAL A 50 -2.86 -8.19 5.90
C VAL A 50 -4.35 -8.48 6.12
N ALA A 51 -5.10 -8.72 5.04
CA ALA A 51 -6.53 -9.03 5.10
C ALA A 51 -6.82 -10.25 5.98
N ARG A 52 -6.06 -11.33 5.81
CA ARG A 52 -6.20 -12.55 6.62
C ARG A 52 -5.94 -12.28 8.10
N THR A 53 -4.89 -11.53 8.43
CA THR A 53 -4.55 -11.21 9.82
C THR A 53 -5.60 -10.33 10.48
N LEU A 54 -6.08 -9.29 9.80
CA LEU A 54 -7.10 -8.39 10.35
C LEU A 54 -8.44 -9.11 10.52
N ALA A 55 -8.83 -9.98 9.58
CA ALA A 55 -10.02 -10.81 9.71
C ALA A 55 -9.89 -11.81 10.88
N ALA A 56 -8.71 -12.42 11.06
CA ALA A 56 -8.40 -13.27 12.21
C ALA A 56 -8.46 -12.52 13.55
N TRP A 57 -8.25 -11.20 13.52
CA TRP A 57 -8.35 -10.31 14.69
C TRP A 57 -9.77 -9.73 14.87
N GLY A 58 -10.74 -10.16 14.07
CA GLY A 58 -12.16 -9.80 14.26
C GLY A 58 -12.69 -8.71 13.33
N ALA A 59 -11.86 -8.13 12.46
CA ALA A 59 -12.31 -7.11 11.51
C ALA A 59 -13.30 -7.65 10.46
N ASP A 60 -14.21 -6.80 10.03
CA ASP A 60 -14.94 -6.96 8.78
C ASP A 60 -14.04 -6.49 7.62
N VAL A 61 -13.65 -7.40 6.73
CA VAL A 61 -12.65 -7.11 5.69
C VAL A 61 -13.26 -7.17 4.30
N ALA A 62 -13.21 -6.05 3.58
CA ALA A 62 -13.37 -6.00 2.13
C ALA A 62 -12.00 -6.09 1.46
N VAL A 63 -11.72 -7.21 0.81
CA VAL A 63 -10.48 -7.44 0.06
C VAL A 63 -10.71 -7.18 -1.41
N THR A 64 -9.79 -6.46 -2.06
CA THR A 64 -9.92 -6.16 -3.49
C THR A 64 -8.82 -6.76 -4.33
N CYS A 65 -9.20 -7.19 -5.53
CA CYS A 65 -8.29 -7.72 -6.54
C CYS A 65 -8.66 -7.14 -7.92
N PRO A 66 -7.71 -6.95 -8.84
CA PRO A 66 -8.04 -6.52 -10.21
C PRO A 66 -8.83 -7.60 -10.98
N ARG A 67 -8.69 -8.87 -10.57
CA ARG A 67 -9.35 -10.06 -11.10
C ARG A 67 -9.61 -11.06 -9.97
N ASP A 68 -10.60 -11.92 -10.13
CA ASP A 68 -10.87 -13.09 -9.26
C ASP A 68 -11.01 -12.78 -7.76
N SER A 69 -11.66 -11.66 -7.42
CA SER A 69 -11.89 -11.27 -6.02
C SER A 69 -12.75 -12.28 -5.24
N ALA A 70 -13.65 -13.00 -5.92
CA ALA A 70 -14.43 -14.09 -5.34
C ALA A 70 -13.52 -15.23 -4.84
N THR A 71 -12.57 -15.68 -5.66
CA THR A 71 -11.60 -16.71 -5.28
C THR A 71 -10.70 -16.24 -4.13
N ALA A 72 -10.28 -14.97 -4.12
CA ALA A 72 -9.51 -14.40 -3.02
C ALA A 72 -10.29 -14.47 -1.70
N ARG A 73 -11.57 -14.05 -1.70
CA ARG A 73 -12.47 -14.14 -0.55
C ARG A 73 -12.66 -15.59 -0.08
N GLU A 74 -12.98 -16.51 -0.98
CA GLU A 74 -13.24 -17.91 -0.66
C GLU A 74 -12.01 -18.60 -0.06
N THR A 75 -10.83 -18.33 -0.62
CA THR A 75 -9.56 -18.85 -0.11
C THR A 75 -9.29 -18.32 1.30
N LEU A 76 -9.51 -17.02 1.53
CA LEU A 76 -9.32 -16.39 2.84
C LEU A 76 -10.28 -16.98 3.88
N LEU A 77 -11.55 -17.15 3.52
CA LEU A 77 -12.55 -17.80 4.38
C LEU A 77 -12.17 -19.24 4.73
N ARG A 78 -11.71 -20.02 3.75
CA ARG A 78 -11.29 -21.41 3.98
C ARG A 78 -10.09 -21.47 4.93
N GLU A 79 -9.04 -20.71 4.65
CA GLU A 79 -7.82 -20.71 5.48
C GLU A 79 -8.08 -20.28 6.93
N LEU A 80 -8.97 -19.32 7.17
CA LEU A 80 -9.35 -18.92 8.53
C LEU A 80 -10.14 -20.03 9.23
N ARG A 81 -11.09 -20.69 8.55
CA ARG A 81 -11.86 -21.80 9.11
C ARG A 81 -10.96 -22.99 9.47
N ASP A 82 -10.02 -23.33 8.58
CA ASP A 82 -9.05 -24.41 8.79
C ASP A 82 -8.14 -24.11 10.00
N ALA A 83 -7.88 -22.82 10.28
CA ALA A 83 -7.18 -22.36 11.47
C ALA A 83 -8.07 -22.27 12.73
N GLY A 84 -9.32 -22.75 12.68
CA GLY A 84 -10.26 -22.72 13.79
C GLY A 84 -10.86 -21.33 14.07
N GLN A 85 -10.72 -20.38 13.16
CA GLN A 85 -11.18 -19.01 13.31
C GLN A 85 -12.56 -18.83 12.67
N ARG A 86 -13.37 -17.94 13.27
CA ARG A 86 -14.69 -17.56 12.77
C ARG A 86 -14.67 -16.08 12.40
N PRO A 87 -14.32 -15.73 11.15
CA PRO A 87 -14.34 -14.33 10.73
C PRO A 87 -15.78 -13.78 10.76
N ASN A 88 -15.91 -12.49 11.04
CA ASN A 88 -17.20 -11.78 11.02
C ASN A 88 -17.70 -11.64 9.57
N GLY A 89 -17.26 -10.60 8.85
CA GLY A 89 -17.54 -10.39 7.43
C GLY A 89 -16.27 -10.40 6.58
N ILE A 90 -16.27 -11.18 5.50
CA ILE A 90 -15.24 -11.06 4.44
C ILE A 90 -15.96 -10.95 3.10
N GLU A 91 -15.66 -9.86 2.39
CA GLU A 91 -16.18 -9.60 1.05
C GLU A 91 -15.03 -9.41 0.07
N GLY A 92 -15.25 -9.85 -1.17
CA GLY A 92 -14.27 -9.75 -2.24
C GLY A 92 -14.87 -8.98 -3.40
N HIS A 93 -14.26 -7.84 -3.76
CA HIS A 93 -14.74 -7.04 -4.89
C HIS A 93 -13.63 -6.73 -5.90
N ARG A 94 -14.01 -6.58 -7.16
CA ARG A 94 -13.08 -6.16 -8.21
C ARG A 94 -12.66 -4.71 -7.98
N LEU A 95 -11.37 -4.43 -8.10
CA LEU A 95 -10.83 -3.08 -8.14
C LEU A 95 -9.62 -3.04 -9.05
N ASP A 96 -9.76 -2.35 -10.18
CA ASP A 96 -8.64 -1.96 -11.02
C ASP A 96 -8.33 -0.48 -10.80
N LEU A 97 -7.24 -0.20 -10.08
CA LEU A 97 -6.83 1.17 -9.79
C LEU A 97 -6.39 1.94 -11.04
N ALA A 98 -6.13 1.29 -12.17
CA ALA A 98 -5.82 1.97 -13.42
C ALA A 98 -7.06 2.47 -14.18
N ASP A 99 -8.26 2.05 -13.78
CA ASP A 99 -9.54 2.38 -14.42
C ASP A 99 -10.41 3.23 -13.49
N PRO A 100 -10.70 4.51 -13.83
CA PRO A 100 -11.47 5.38 -12.95
C PRO A 100 -12.92 4.91 -12.77
N ARG A 101 -13.50 4.15 -13.72
CA ARG A 101 -14.84 3.56 -13.58
C ARG A 101 -14.81 2.45 -12.54
N SER A 102 -13.83 1.55 -12.64
CA SER A 102 -13.66 0.49 -11.64
C SER A 102 -13.47 1.01 -10.21
N VAL A 103 -12.80 2.16 -10.04
CA VAL A 103 -12.63 2.79 -8.72
C VAL A 103 -13.96 3.35 -8.20
N ALA A 104 -14.72 4.04 -9.05
CA ALA A 104 -16.02 4.58 -8.68
C ALA A 104 -17.05 3.49 -8.38
N ASP A 105 -17.10 2.43 -9.20
CA ASP A 105 -18.01 1.29 -9.00
C ASP A 105 -17.74 0.59 -7.67
N PHE A 106 -16.46 0.36 -7.33
CA PHE A 106 -16.08 -0.21 -6.03
C PHE A 106 -16.47 0.69 -4.86
N ALA A 107 -16.22 2.00 -4.95
CA ALA A 107 -16.57 2.93 -3.88
C ALA A 107 -18.09 3.04 -3.67
N ALA A 108 -18.87 3.04 -4.76
CA ALA A 108 -20.32 3.02 -4.71
C ALA A 108 -20.85 1.73 -4.07
N TRP A 109 -20.38 0.58 -4.55
CA TRP A 109 -20.71 -0.73 -3.96
C TRP A 109 -20.40 -0.75 -2.46
N TYR A 110 -19.20 -0.34 -2.05
CA TYR A 110 -18.81 -0.38 -0.65
C TYR A 110 -19.69 0.54 0.22
N ARG A 111 -20.02 1.74 -0.28
CA ARG A 111 -20.92 2.66 0.43
C ARG A 111 -22.31 2.05 0.65
N GLU A 112 -22.83 1.32 -0.34
CA GLU A 112 -24.13 0.65 -0.27
C GLU A 112 -24.12 -0.56 0.67
N THR A 113 -23.05 -1.36 0.70
CA THR A 113 -23.02 -2.62 1.47
C THR A 113 -22.46 -2.49 2.88
N SER A 114 -21.63 -1.47 3.15
CA SER A 114 -20.91 -1.32 4.44
C SER A 114 -21.76 -0.71 5.56
N GLY A 115 -22.98 -0.24 5.28
CA GLY A 115 -23.78 0.51 6.24
C GLY A 115 -23.17 1.88 6.58
N GLY A 116 -22.46 2.50 5.64
CA GLY A 116 -21.91 3.85 5.80
C GLY A 116 -20.71 3.95 6.75
N ARG A 117 -20.00 2.85 7.02
CA ARG A 117 -18.86 2.83 7.95
C ARG A 117 -17.60 2.29 7.29
N LEU A 118 -16.49 3.00 7.49
CA LEU A 118 -15.15 2.60 7.08
C LEU A 118 -14.15 3.11 8.11
N ASP A 119 -13.56 2.18 8.86
CA ASP A 119 -12.63 2.52 9.93
C ASP A 119 -11.17 2.57 9.44
N VAL A 120 -10.79 1.66 8.53
CA VAL A 120 -9.40 1.56 8.04
C VAL A 120 -9.37 1.31 6.54
N LEU A 121 -8.69 2.19 5.80
CA LEU A 121 -8.37 2.00 4.38
C LEU A 121 -6.90 1.68 4.22
N ILE A 122 -6.59 0.47 3.71
CA ILE A 122 -5.23 0.03 3.41
C ILE A 122 -5.00 0.06 1.90
N ASN A 123 -4.31 1.10 1.47
CA ASN A 123 -3.84 1.30 0.11
C ASN A 123 -2.55 0.50 -0.12
N ASN A 124 -2.71 -0.83 -0.18
CA ASN A 124 -1.63 -1.79 -0.43
C ASN A 124 -1.42 -2.09 -1.92
N ALA A 125 -2.46 -2.00 -2.75
CA ALA A 125 -2.34 -2.30 -4.17
C ALA A 125 -1.29 -1.42 -4.85
N GLY A 126 -0.50 -2.06 -5.71
CA GLY A 126 0.45 -1.38 -6.56
C GLY A 126 1.03 -2.34 -7.58
N ILE A 127 1.64 -1.78 -8.60
CA ILE A 127 2.38 -2.50 -9.62
C ILE A 127 3.80 -1.95 -9.68
N LEU A 128 4.71 -2.85 -9.98
CA LEU A 128 5.96 -2.55 -10.63
C LEU A 128 5.97 -3.46 -11.86
N ARG A 129 6.18 -2.89 -13.05
CA ARG A 129 6.31 -3.62 -14.29
C ARG A 129 7.62 -3.23 -14.94
N ASP A 130 8.07 -4.07 -15.88
CA ASP A 130 9.28 -3.80 -16.66
C ASP A 130 10.58 -3.70 -15.85
N VAL A 131 10.73 -4.57 -14.85
CA VAL A 131 11.94 -4.62 -14.01
C VAL A 131 13.23 -4.90 -14.77
N LEU A 132 13.13 -5.48 -15.97
CA LEU A 132 14.27 -5.79 -16.83
C LEU A 132 14.43 -4.81 -18.01
N TRP A 133 13.82 -3.61 -17.95
CA TRP A 133 13.94 -2.56 -18.98
C TRP A 133 13.66 -3.06 -20.41
N ARG A 134 12.65 -3.91 -20.56
CA ARG A 134 12.25 -4.53 -21.83
C ARG A 134 11.22 -3.69 -22.59
N TRP A 135 10.53 -2.76 -21.93
CA TRP A 135 9.59 -1.88 -22.60
C TRP A 135 10.35 -0.89 -23.49
N ARG A 136 10.06 -0.96 -24.78
CA ARG A 136 10.57 0.00 -25.77
C ARG A 136 9.76 1.30 -25.80
N GLU A 137 8.53 1.26 -25.28
CA GLU A 137 7.57 2.36 -25.28
C GLU A 137 6.90 2.48 -23.91
N ARG A 138 6.49 3.71 -23.57
CA ARG A 138 5.74 4.00 -22.34
C ARG A 138 4.42 3.25 -22.35
N ARG A 139 4.09 2.62 -21.22
CA ARG A 139 2.74 2.08 -21.00
C ARG A 139 1.90 3.13 -20.31
N VAL A 140 0.77 3.43 -20.92
CA VAL A 140 -0.21 4.39 -20.42
C VAL A 140 -1.52 3.69 -20.08
N SER A 141 -2.23 4.22 -19.08
CA SER A 141 -3.60 3.86 -18.78
C SER A 141 -4.57 4.38 -19.85
N ALA A 142 -5.83 3.94 -19.78
CA ALA A 142 -6.87 4.38 -20.72
C ALA A 142 -7.12 5.89 -20.68
N ASP A 143 -6.86 6.54 -19.54
CA ASP A 143 -6.95 7.99 -19.34
C ASP A 143 -5.60 8.72 -19.55
N GLY A 144 -4.62 8.07 -20.19
CA GLY A 144 -3.43 8.71 -20.74
C GLY A 144 -2.25 8.90 -19.78
N PHE A 145 -2.38 8.50 -18.52
CA PHE A 145 -1.31 8.61 -17.53
C PHE A 145 -0.31 7.46 -17.64
N GLU A 146 0.95 7.70 -17.24
CA GLU A 146 1.94 6.63 -17.06
C GLU A 146 1.39 5.56 -16.09
N ILE A 147 1.57 4.28 -16.41
CA ILE A 147 0.83 3.20 -15.75
C ILE A 147 1.15 3.03 -14.25
N HIS A 148 2.40 3.24 -13.80
CA HIS A 148 2.75 3.20 -12.39
C HIS A 148 2.16 4.39 -11.65
N TRP A 149 2.30 5.60 -12.20
CA TRP A 149 1.71 6.81 -11.67
C TRP A 149 0.19 6.67 -11.52
N ARG A 150 -0.48 6.18 -12.58
CA ARG A 150 -1.92 5.99 -12.58
C ARG A 150 -2.38 4.99 -11.55
N THR A 151 -1.74 3.83 -11.49
CA THR A 151 -2.17 2.71 -10.65
C THR A 151 -1.82 2.95 -9.19
N ASN A 152 -0.56 3.29 -8.92
CA ASN A 152 -0.04 3.34 -7.56
C ASN A 152 -0.40 4.63 -6.84
N TYR A 153 -0.46 5.76 -7.54
CA TYR A 153 -0.71 7.06 -6.93
C TYR A 153 -2.12 7.59 -7.24
N LEU A 154 -2.43 7.89 -8.50
CA LEU A 154 -3.70 8.52 -8.85
C LEU A 154 -4.91 7.63 -8.50
N GLY A 155 -4.81 6.32 -8.73
CA GLY A 155 -5.86 5.36 -8.37
C GLY A 155 -6.08 5.30 -6.85
N THR A 156 -5.00 5.28 -6.08
CA THR A 156 -5.05 5.34 -4.62
C THR A 156 -5.65 6.65 -4.11
N PHE A 157 -5.22 7.78 -4.67
CA PHE A 157 -5.78 9.10 -4.34
C PHE A 157 -7.27 9.11 -4.64
N HIS A 158 -7.66 8.70 -5.85
CA HIS A 158 -9.04 8.65 -6.30
C HIS A 158 -9.90 7.81 -5.35
N LEU A 159 -9.49 6.57 -5.06
CA LEU A 159 -10.21 5.70 -4.13
C LEU A 159 -10.35 6.35 -2.74
N THR A 160 -9.25 6.90 -2.22
CA THR A 160 -9.23 7.53 -0.91
C THR A 160 -10.16 8.73 -0.86
N ARG A 161 -10.21 9.56 -1.91
CA ARG A 161 -11.10 10.74 -1.97
C ARG A 161 -12.58 10.35 -1.99
N LEU A 162 -12.97 9.33 -2.75
CA LEU A 162 -14.36 8.84 -2.78
C LEU A 162 -14.82 8.25 -1.44
N LEU A 163 -13.92 7.60 -0.72
CA LEU A 163 -14.20 6.97 0.58
C LEU A 163 -13.95 7.89 1.78
N LEU A 164 -13.33 9.05 1.56
CA LEU A 164 -12.94 9.98 2.61
C LEU A 164 -14.13 10.41 3.49
N PRO A 165 -15.33 10.73 2.96
CA PRO A 165 -16.45 11.11 3.82
C PRO A 165 -16.80 10.03 4.86
N MET A 166 -16.77 8.76 4.49
CA MET A 166 -17.05 7.64 5.41
C MET A 166 -15.93 7.44 6.44
N LEU A 167 -14.67 7.65 6.05
CA LEU A 167 -13.53 7.62 6.98
C LEU A 167 -13.64 8.74 8.02
N LEU A 168 -13.93 9.98 7.60
CA LEU A 168 -14.07 11.11 8.52
C LEU A 168 -15.25 10.93 9.46
N ASP A 169 -16.38 10.46 8.95
CA ASP A 169 -17.55 10.15 9.77
C ASP A 169 -17.25 9.03 10.79
N SER A 170 -16.56 7.97 10.36
CA SER A 170 -16.14 6.88 11.26
C SER A 170 -15.12 7.36 12.30
N GLY A 171 -14.19 8.24 11.91
CA GLY A 171 -13.20 8.84 12.81
C GLY A 171 -13.86 9.75 13.85
N ARG A 172 -14.82 10.58 13.46
CA ARG A 172 -15.61 11.39 14.40
C ARG A 172 -16.43 10.54 15.37
N ARG A 173 -16.98 9.41 14.91
CA ARG A 173 -17.77 8.49 15.74
C ARG A 173 -16.92 7.65 16.70
N SER A 174 -15.77 7.15 16.24
CA SER A 174 -14.95 6.16 16.97
C SER A 174 -13.68 6.72 17.60
N GLY A 175 -13.28 7.94 17.23
CA GLY A 175 -12.02 8.56 17.64
C GLY A 175 -10.77 8.02 16.91
N ASP A 176 -10.93 7.09 15.97
CA ASP A 176 -9.80 6.49 15.26
C ASP A 176 -10.22 5.97 13.88
N ALA A 177 -10.06 6.77 12.83
CA ALA A 177 -10.10 6.27 11.45
C ALA A 177 -8.70 6.30 10.84
N ARG A 178 -8.40 5.40 9.90
CA ARG A 178 -7.03 5.26 9.37
C ARG A 178 -6.93 5.16 7.86
N VAL A 179 -5.92 5.80 7.29
CA VAL A 179 -5.50 5.62 5.88
C VAL A 179 -4.03 5.23 5.83
N ILE A 180 -3.75 4.01 5.39
CA ILE A 180 -2.40 3.44 5.35
C ILE A 180 -1.96 3.28 3.89
N ASN A 181 -0.91 3.99 3.49
CA ASN A 181 -0.34 3.94 2.14
C ASN A 181 0.93 3.07 2.11
N VAL A 182 0.91 1.97 1.37
CA VAL A 182 2.08 1.10 1.21
C VAL A 182 2.99 1.66 0.10
N SER A 183 4.09 2.26 0.54
CA SER A 183 5.17 2.77 -0.31
C SER A 183 6.25 1.69 -0.55
N SER A 184 7.50 2.09 -0.80
CA SER A 184 8.67 1.21 -1.02
C SER A 184 9.95 2.01 -0.77
N HIS A 185 11.08 1.39 -0.39
CA HIS A 185 12.38 2.09 -0.42
C HIS A 185 12.70 2.72 -1.77
N GLN A 186 12.16 2.19 -2.87
CA GLN A 186 12.31 2.77 -4.21
C GLN A 186 11.73 4.19 -4.35
N HIS A 187 11.04 4.71 -3.33
CA HIS A 187 10.71 6.14 -3.26
C HIS A 187 11.97 7.03 -3.36
N ASP A 188 13.16 6.49 -3.01
CA ASP A 188 14.47 7.13 -3.16
C ASP A 188 14.89 7.43 -4.60
N LYS A 189 14.28 6.78 -5.60
CA LYS A 189 14.43 7.12 -7.02
C LYS A 189 13.55 8.28 -7.47
N GLY A 190 12.61 8.68 -6.61
CA GLY A 190 11.77 9.84 -6.82
C GLY A 190 12.47 11.15 -6.47
N SER A 191 11.93 12.26 -6.97
CA SER A 191 12.31 13.62 -6.57
C SER A 191 11.18 14.59 -6.84
N ASN A 192 11.09 15.65 -6.06
CA ASN A 192 10.05 16.67 -6.20
C ASN A 192 10.11 17.40 -7.54
N ASP A 193 11.31 17.66 -8.07
CA ASP A 193 11.50 18.27 -9.39
C ASP A 193 10.82 17.47 -10.51
N ARG A 194 10.89 16.14 -10.41
CA ARG A 194 10.30 15.23 -11.39
C ARG A 194 8.82 14.96 -11.17
N LEU A 195 8.22 15.35 -10.03
CA LEU A 195 6.78 15.13 -9.78
C LEU A 195 5.93 15.98 -10.72
N PHE A 196 6.47 17.12 -11.14
CA PHE A 196 5.79 18.13 -11.94
C PHE A 196 6.38 18.29 -13.34
N ALA A 197 7.43 17.53 -13.66
CA ALA A 197 8.05 17.53 -14.98
C ALA A 197 7.26 16.66 -15.96
N SER A 198 7.35 16.98 -17.26
CA SER A 198 6.78 16.11 -18.29
C SER A 198 7.40 14.71 -18.20
N PRO A 199 6.58 13.64 -18.17
CA PRO A 199 7.03 12.26 -17.95
C PRO A 199 7.84 11.66 -19.12
N ASP A 200 8.25 12.45 -20.10
CA ASP A 200 8.67 12.00 -21.43
C ASP A 200 10.02 11.28 -21.47
N ARG A 201 10.67 11.06 -20.31
CA ARG A 201 11.98 10.39 -20.20
C ARG A 201 12.18 9.55 -18.93
N LEU A 202 11.13 9.15 -18.23
CA LEU A 202 11.30 8.32 -17.03
C LEU A 202 11.40 6.84 -17.39
N ASP A 203 12.47 6.18 -16.97
CA ASP A 203 12.53 4.72 -16.98
C ASP A 203 11.56 4.14 -15.94
N SER A 204 11.21 2.87 -16.10
CA SER A 204 10.21 2.17 -15.29
C SER A 204 10.48 2.22 -13.79
N TRP A 205 11.76 2.22 -13.36
CA TRP A 205 12.10 2.33 -11.94
C TRP A 205 11.93 3.75 -11.41
N THR A 206 12.29 4.76 -12.20
CA THR A 206 12.08 6.15 -11.80
C THR A 206 10.58 6.48 -11.74
N ALA A 207 9.79 6.01 -12.72
CA ALA A 207 8.34 6.18 -12.70
C ALA A 207 7.69 5.48 -11.47
N TYR A 208 8.13 4.25 -11.17
CA TYR A 208 7.71 3.56 -9.96
C TYR A 208 8.10 4.32 -8.69
N GLY A 209 9.37 4.73 -8.57
CA GLY A 209 9.85 5.48 -7.42
C GLY A 209 9.09 6.79 -7.19
N GLN A 210 8.78 7.50 -8.27
CA GLN A 210 7.93 8.69 -8.21
C GLN A 210 6.53 8.41 -7.67
N SER A 211 5.90 7.34 -8.15
CA SER A 211 4.60 6.95 -7.62
C SER A 211 4.64 6.61 -6.13
N LYS A 212 5.76 6.05 -5.64
CA LYS A 212 5.97 5.68 -4.24
C LYS A 212 6.31 6.89 -3.35
N LEU A 213 7.04 7.88 -3.87
CA LEU A 213 7.24 9.18 -3.22
C LEU A 213 5.91 9.94 -3.07
N ALA A 214 5.09 9.97 -4.13
CA ALA A 214 3.80 10.64 -4.11
C ALA A 214 2.82 10.03 -3.07
N LEU A 215 2.89 8.72 -2.81
CA LEU A 215 2.13 8.07 -1.74
C LEU A 215 2.51 8.54 -0.32
N ILE A 216 3.78 8.90 -0.10
CA ILE A 216 4.25 9.46 1.18
C ILE A 216 3.72 10.88 1.33
N HIS A 217 3.89 11.71 0.29
CA HIS A 217 3.31 13.05 0.22
C HIS A 217 1.80 13.04 0.47
N HIS A 218 1.07 12.07 -0.11
CA HIS A 218 -0.36 11.89 0.09
C HIS A 218 -0.74 11.58 1.53
N ALA A 219 -0.04 10.66 2.18
CA ALA A 219 -0.31 10.33 3.58
C ALA A 219 -0.13 11.57 4.46
N PHE A 220 0.98 12.31 4.29
CA PHE A 220 1.26 13.50 5.09
C PHE A 220 0.26 14.62 4.80
N ALA A 221 -0.12 14.80 3.54
CA ALA A 221 -1.12 15.77 3.11
C ALA A 221 -2.51 15.48 3.69
N LEU A 222 -2.91 14.21 3.81
CA LEU A 222 -4.14 13.80 4.48
C LEU A 222 -4.09 14.09 5.98
N GLN A 223 -2.97 13.77 6.65
CA GLN A 223 -2.82 14.03 8.08
C GLN A 223 -3.02 15.51 8.40
N ARG A 224 -2.32 16.39 7.67
CA ARG A 224 -2.41 17.84 7.90
C ARG A 224 -3.82 18.40 7.68
N ARG A 225 -4.63 17.77 6.83
CA ARG A 225 -5.97 18.26 6.47
C ARG A 225 -7.08 17.70 7.34
N TYR A 226 -6.92 16.47 7.83
CA TYR A 226 -8.02 15.72 8.42
C TYR A 226 -7.67 15.06 9.76
N GLY A 227 -6.45 15.26 10.25
CA GLY A 227 -5.98 14.66 11.48
C GLY A 227 -6.76 15.08 12.71
N GLU A 228 -6.93 16.38 12.90
CA GLU A 228 -7.60 16.97 14.05
C GLU A 228 -9.13 16.85 13.91
N ASP A 229 -9.72 17.50 12.91
CA ASP A 229 -11.19 17.58 12.74
C ASP A 229 -11.87 16.24 12.36
N GLY A 230 -11.08 15.30 11.83
CA GLY A 230 -11.55 14.01 11.34
C GLY A 230 -11.21 12.82 12.24
N ASN A 231 -10.39 13.02 13.29
CA ASN A 231 -9.70 11.93 14.01
C ASN A 231 -9.09 10.90 13.03
N LEU A 232 -8.49 11.39 11.95
CA LEU A 232 -7.88 10.56 10.91
C LEU A 232 -6.39 10.39 11.20
N ARG A 233 -5.94 9.15 11.37
CA ARG A 233 -4.52 8.83 11.42
C ARG A 233 -4.06 8.29 10.08
N THR A 234 -3.06 8.91 9.49
CA THR A 234 -2.47 8.41 8.25
C THR A 234 -1.04 7.96 8.44
N ALA A 235 -0.63 6.97 7.68
CA ALA A 235 0.77 6.55 7.64
C ALA A 235 1.15 6.16 6.22
N ALA A 236 2.41 6.41 5.88
CA ALA A 236 3.06 5.76 4.75
C ALA A 236 4.09 4.77 5.28
N LEU A 237 4.37 3.70 4.55
CA LEU A 237 5.33 2.70 5.04
C LEU A 237 6.07 1.96 3.94
N HIS A 238 7.17 1.32 4.32
CA HIS A 238 7.77 0.24 3.56
C HIS A 238 7.46 -1.13 4.20
N PRO A 239 6.95 -2.11 3.43
CA PRO A 239 6.59 -3.43 3.96
C PRO A 239 7.80 -4.37 4.11
N GLY A 240 9.02 -3.95 3.79
CA GLY A 240 10.18 -4.85 3.67
C GLY A 240 10.31 -5.45 2.26
N SER A 241 11.51 -5.94 1.94
CA SER A 241 11.79 -6.64 0.67
C SER A 241 11.14 -8.04 0.68
N ALA A 242 9.90 -8.12 0.19
CA ALA A 242 9.10 -9.33 0.24
C ALA A 242 9.26 -10.23 -0.99
N TYR A 243 9.17 -11.54 -0.77
CA TYR A 243 8.82 -12.52 -1.78
C TYR A 243 7.32 -12.37 -2.09
N SER A 244 6.97 -11.55 -3.07
CA SER A 244 5.57 -11.32 -3.46
C SER A 244 5.36 -11.60 -4.94
N ASN A 245 4.10 -11.69 -5.37
CA ASN A 245 3.75 -11.76 -6.79
C ASN A 245 4.28 -10.53 -7.57
N MET A 246 4.54 -9.40 -6.91
CA MET A 246 5.21 -8.26 -7.54
C MET A 246 6.68 -8.55 -7.84
N THR A 247 7.34 -9.43 -7.08
CA THR A 247 8.76 -9.78 -7.26
C THR A 247 8.94 -10.99 -8.18
N PHE A 248 7.93 -11.87 -8.29
CA PHE A 248 8.06 -13.17 -9.01
C PHE A 248 6.87 -13.57 -9.90
N GLY A 249 5.76 -12.83 -9.94
CA GLY A 249 4.55 -13.12 -10.71
C GLY A 249 4.41 -12.30 -11.99
N TRP A 250 5.49 -12.10 -12.74
CA TRP A 250 5.47 -11.22 -13.91
C TRP A 250 4.75 -11.90 -15.08
N GLN A 251 3.72 -11.25 -15.60
CA GLN A 251 2.90 -11.79 -16.68
C GLN A 251 3.67 -11.90 -18.02
N ASP A 252 4.78 -11.16 -18.14
CA ASP A 252 5.60 -11.08 -19.36
C ASP A 252 6.95 -11.84 -19.25
N GLU A 253 7.11 -12.78 -18.31
CA GLU A 253 8.37 -13.52 -18.13
C GLU A 253 8.73 -14.45 -19.29
N PRO A 254 10.00 -14.43 -19.76
CA PRO A 254 10.52 -15.48 -20.63
C PRO A 254 10.42 -16.87 -19.98
N ARG A 255 10.02 -17.89 -20.73
CA ARG A 255 9.85 -19.28 -20.23
C ARG A 255 11.09 -19.84 -19.51
N TRP A 256 12.30 -19.41 -19.91
CA TRP A 256 13.57 -19.82 -19.30
C TRP A 256 13.79 -19.20 -17.92
N LEU A 257 13.36 -17.94 -17.70
CA LEU A 257 13.44 -17.26 -16.39
C LEU A 257 12.44 -17.90 -15.41
N ARG A 258 11.25 -18.27 -15.89
CA ARG A 258 10.26 -19.03 -15.10
C ARG A 258 10.78 -20.40 -14.66
N ARG A 259 11.59 -21.08 -15.49
CA ARG A 259 12.23 -22.35 -15.13
C ARG A 259 13.37 -22.16 -14.13
N THR A 260 14.27 -21.19 -14.35
CA THR A 260 15.40 -20.93 -13.45
C THR A 260 14.94 -20.42 -12.08
N LYS A 261 13.92 -19.56 -12.02
CA LYS A 261 13.31 -19.13 -10.75
C LYS A 261 12.80 -20.31 -9.91
N ARG A 262 12.17 -21.32 -10.53
CA ARG A 262 11.73 -22.54 -9.82
C ARG A 262 12.88 -23.32 -9.17
N LEU A 263 14.08 -23.28 -9.75
CA LEU A 263 15.28 -23.89 -9.16
C LEU A 263 15.84 -23.09 -7.97
N PHE A 264 15.75 -21.76 -7.97
CA PHE A 264 16.28 -20.90 -6.90
C PHE A 264 15.23 -20.44 -5.86
N THR A 265 13.94 -20.78 -6.08
CA THR A 265 12.83 -20.54 -5.14
C THR A 265 13.11 -20.99 -3.69
N PRO A 266 13.75 -22.14 -3.40
CA PRO A 266 14.00 -22.55 -2.02
C PRO A 266 15.03 -21.68 -1.28
N LEU A 267 15.87 -20.91 -1.97
CA LEU A 267 16.84 -19.99 -1.36
C LEU A 267 16.30 -18.57 -1.16
N ALA A 268 15.19 -18.22 -1.82
CA ALA A 268 14.56 -16.89 -1.73
C ALA A 268 14.09 -16.48 -0.31
N PRO A 269 13.55 -17.37 0.55
CA PRO A 269 13.15 -17.00 1.91
C PRO A 269 14.33 -16.72 2.87
N LEU A 270 15.57 -17.05 2.48
CA LEU A 270 16.78 -16.71 3.25
C LEU A 270 17.20 -15.24 3.06
N ILE A 271 16.71 -14.57 2.02
CA ILE A 271 17.09 -13.19 1.65
C ILE A 271 15.87 -12.26 1.63
N LEU A 272 14.67 -12.77 1.31
CA LEU A 272 13.43 -11.99 1.19
C LEU A 272 12.44 -12.34 2.30
N LEU A 273 11.65 -11.35 2.73
CA LEU A 273 10.56 -11.57 3.68
C LEU A 273 9.46 -12.44 3.07
N THR A 274 8.86 -13.31 3.87
CA THR A 274 7.59 -13.94 3.47
C THR A 274 6.50 -12.87 3.38
N PRO A 275 5.42 -13.08 2.61
CA PRO A 275 4.27 -12.16 2.60
C PRO A 275 3.73 -11.87 4.01
N ALA A 276 3.76 -12.86 4.91
CA ALA A 276 3.33 -12.70 6.29
C ALA A 276 4.27 -11.78 7.09
N GLN A 277 5.58 -11.90 6.91
CA GLN A 277 6.56 -10.99 7.53
C GLN A 277 6.47 -9.58 6.94
N ALA A 278 6.24 -9.47 5.63
CA ALA A 278 6.12 -8.18 4.97
C ALA A 278 4.83 -7.43 5.29
N ALA A 279 3.79 -8.15 5.72
CA ALA A 279 2.52 -7.56 6.15
C ALA A 279 2.64 -6.82 7.49
N GLN A 280 3.68 -7.09 8.29
CA GLN A 280 3.71 -6.68 9.70
C GLN A 280 3.74 -5.17 9.91
N THR A 281 4.57 -4.42 9.17
CA THR A 281 4.56 -2.95 9.26
C THR A 281 3.19 -2.38 8.89
N THR A 282 2.53 -2.96 7.89
CA THR A 282 1.17 -2.55 7.48
C THR A 282 0.14 -2.84 8.55
N ILE A 283 0.19 -4.03 9.16
CA ILE A 283 -0.71 -4.41 10.26
C ILE A 283 -0.47 -3.50 11.45
N HIS A 284 0.78 -3.28 11.85
CA HIS A 284 1.15 -2.35 12.93
C HIS A 284 0.58 -0.95 12.70
N CYS A 285 0.75 -0.36 11.51
CA CYS A 285 0.14 0.95 11.22
C CYS A 285 -1.39 0.88 11.20
N ALA A 286 -1.98 -0.23 10.75
CA ALA A 286 -3.43 -0.39 10.72
C ALA A 286 -4.07 -0.57 12.11
N THR A 287 -3.32 -1.05 13.12
CA THR A 287 -3.92 -1.50 14.39
C THR A 287 -3.32 -0.89 15.65
N ASP A 288 -2.08 -0.39 15.64
CA ASP A 288 -1.44 0.14 16.86
C ASP A 288 -2.26 1.30 17.46
N PRO A 289 -2.77 1.18 18.70
CA PRO A 289 -3.56 2.24 19.33
C PRO A 289 -2.78 3.54 19.57
N HIS A 290 -1.45 3.47 19.58
CA HIS A 290 -0.54 4.60 19.82
C HIS A 290 0.05 5.18 18.54
N LEU A 291 -0.44 4.78 17.36
CA LEU A 291 0.07 5.31 16.10
C LEU A 291 -0.07 6.84 16.03
N GLU A 292 1.06 7.52 15.89
CA GLU A 292 1.10 8.93 15.50
C GLU A 292 0.86 9.05 13.99
N GLY A 293 -0.12 9.86 13.59
CA GLY A 293 -0.43 10.09 12.19
C GLY A 293 0.59 10.99 11.49
N GLY A 294 0.67 10.91 10.16
CA GLY A 294 1.53 11.75 9.33
C GLY A 294 2.99 11.31 9.28
N HIS A 295 3.28 10.04 9.55
CA HIS A 295 4.65 9.52 9.60
C HIS A 295 4.91 8.39 8.62
N TYR A 296 6.20 8.20 8.33
CA TYR A 296 6.71 7.08 7.56
C TYR A 296 7.13 5.97 8.51
N HIS A 297 6.81 4.72 8.17
CA HIS A 297 7.12 3.58 9.02
C HIS A 297 7.90 2.50 8.26
N GLU A 298 8.81 1.85 8.98
CA GLU A 298 9.53 0.69 8.52
C GLU A 298 9.75 -0.25 9.73
N ARG A 299 9.65 -1.57 9.51
CA ARG A 299 9.89 -2.58 10.54
C ARG A 299 9.09 -2.34 11.83
N CYS A 300 7.79 -2.05 11.68
CA CYS A 300 6.87 -1.75 12.79
C CYS A 300 7.32 -0.57 13.70
N ALA A 301 8.06 0.39 13.16
CA ALA A 301 8.49 1.58 13.89
C ALA A 301 8.50 2.82 12.98
N LYS A 302 8.46 4.00 13.59
CA LYS A 302 8.63 5.28 12.89
C LYS A 302 10.03 5.35 12.28
N ALA A 303 10.11 5.79 11.04
CA ALA A 303 11.33 5.91 10.27
C ALA A 303 11.34 7.22 9.46
N GLU A 304 12.52 7.62 8.99
CA GLU A 304 12.66 8.83 8.18
C GLU A 304 12.64 8.46 6.68
N PRO A 305 11.73 9.05 5.87
CA PRO A 305 11.81 8.92 4.43
C PRO A 305 12.91 9.83 3.87
N ILE A 306 13.12 9.81 2.55
CA ILE A 306 14.03 10.77 1.91
C ILE A 306 13.62 12.23 2.19
N PRO A 307 14.57 13.20 2.16
CA PRO A 307 14.27 14.61 2.40
C PRO A 307 13.11 15.17 1.56
N ASP A 308 13.06 14.83 0.26
CA ASP A 308 12.00 15.27 -0.66
C ASP A 308 10.59 14.93 -0.17
N ALA A 309 10.40 13.81 0.52
CA ALA A 309 9.11 13.40 1.05
C ALA A 309 8.57 14.30 2.18
N ARG A 310 9.44 15.13 2.78
CA ARG A 310 9.12 16.07 3.86
C ARG A 310 8.95 17.51 3.38
N ASP A 311 9.09 17.76 2.08
CA ASP A 311 8.84 19.06 1.48
C ASP A 311 7.34 19.38 1.47
N GLU A 312 6.92 20.28 2.35
CA GLU A 312 5.53 20.66 2.48
C GLU A 312 4.99 21.42 1.25
N ALA A 313 5.82 22.22 0.59
CA ALA A 313 5.41 22.99 -0.58
C ALA A 313 5.14 22.05 -1.77
N ALA A 314 6.03 21.09 -2.01
CA ALA A 314 5.81 20.03 -3.00
C ALA A 314 4.56 19.20 -2.66
N SER A 315 4.40 18.80 -1.40
CA SER A 315 3.23 18.05 -0.92
C SER A 315 1.91 18.81 -1.15
N ARG A 316 1.89 20.12 -0.89
CA ARG A 316 0.72 20.98 -1.08
C ARG A 316 0.36 21.12 -2.56
N ARG A 317 1.35 21.42 -3.40
CA ARG A 317 1.18 21.53 -4.84
C ARG A 317 0.68 20.22 -5.46
N LEU A 318 1.30 19.10 -5.09
CA LEU A 318 0.90 17.78 -5.58
C LEU A 318 -0.56 17.46 -5.21
N TRP A 319 -0.97 17.78 -3.98
CA TRP A 319 -2.37 17.63 -3.58
C TRP A 319 -3.32 18.48 -4.43
N GLU A 320 -3.02 19.75 -4.64
CA GLU A 320 -3.88 20.68 -5.40
C GLU A 320 -4.03 20.26 -6.86
N GLU A 321 -2.94 19.88 -7.52
CA GLU A 321 -2.98 19.38 -8.90
C GLU A 321 -3.77 18.07 -9.00
N THR A 322 -3.58 17.16 -8.04
CA THR A 322 -4.28 15.86 -8.02
C THR A 322 -5.75 16.00 -7.65
N ASP A 323 -6.12 16.90 -6.72
CA ASP A 323 -7.52 17.17 -6.38
C ASP A 323 -8.25 17.87 -7.54
N ARG A 324 -7.56 18.73 -8.31
CA ARG A 324 -8.10 19.30 -9.55
C ARG A 324 -8.36 18.22 -10.59
N TRP A 325 -7.42 17.29 -10.78
CA TRP A 325 -7.62 16.12 -11.64
C TRP A 325 -8.81 15.27 -11.16
N PHE A 326 -8.91 14.96 -9.86
CA PHE A 326 -10.02 14.19 -9.31
C PHE A 326 -11.38 14.87 -9.58
N ARG A 327 -11.50 16.18 -9.34
CA ARG A 327 -12.73 16.94 -9.65
C ARG A 327 -13.09 16.90 -11.14
N SER A 328 -12.09 16.84 -12.02
CA SER A 328 -12.33 16.72 -13.47
C SER A 328 -12.96 15.40 -13.90
N LEU A 329 -12.93 14.36 -13.04
CA LEU A 329 -13.61 13.08 -13.29
C LEU A 329 -15.14 13.17 -13.14
N GLY A 330 -15.67 14.23 -12.50
CA GLY A 330 -17.11 14.41 -12.29
C GLY A 330 -17.74 13.44 -11.28
N GLN A 331 -16.91 12.76 -10.48
CA GLN A 331 -17.31 11.76 -9.48
C GLN A 331 -17.25 12.40 -8.09
N GLN A 332 -18.28 13.16 -7.71
CA GLN A 332 -18.41 13.76 -6.37
C GLN A 332 -19.47 13.05 -5.55
#